data_AF-A0A3M1BNT3-F1
#
_entry.id   AF-A0A3M1BNT3-F1
#
_cell.length_a   1.000
_cell.length_b   1.000
_cell.length_c   1.000
_cell.angle_alpha   90.00
_cell.angle_beta   90.00
_cell.angle_gamma   90.00
#
_symmetry.space_group_name_H-M   'P 1'
#
loop_
_entity.id
_entity.type
_entity.pdbx_description
1 polymer ?
#
loop_
_entity_poly.entity_id
_entity_poly.type
_entity_poly.pdbx_seq_one_letter_code
_entity_poly.pdbx_strand_id
1 'polypeptide(L)'
;MASEILIALYCGSLFALVFLVAPVLLRAERNKDFAGSLYGRLLWRFYKLAFLLLLLYLILGDAKVYALLLMLGLGLNVGISYWLKNYKRKLGDIDLLDYNEPRRVLFRRVSMLSTVILFMNFLLSLYVLIKQLKGGGLAGI
;
A
#
# COMPACT_ATOMS: atom_id res chain seq x y z
N MET A 1 -2.71 2.39 -24.25
CA MET A 1 -3.82 3.21 -23.70
C MET A 1 -4.54 2.58 -22.51
N ALA A 2 -5.29 1.48 -22.65
CA ALA A 2 -6.08 0.95 -21.52
C ALA A 2 -5.22 0.48 -20.33
N SER A 3 -4.09 -0.19 -20.58
CA SER A 3 -3.15 -0.65 -19.56
C SER A 3 -2.39 0.49 -18.86
N GLU A 4 -2.08 1.59 -19.57
CA GLU A 4 -1.48 2.81 -19.01
C GLU A 4 -2.41 3.46 -17.98
N ILE A 5 -3.71 3.53 -18.29
CA ILE A 5 -4.71 4.09 -17.36
C ILE A 5 -4.79 3.24 -16.09
N LEU A 6 -4.76 1.92 -16.21
CA LEU A 6 -4.79 1.01 -15.05
C LEU A 6 -3.58 1.21 -14.14
N ILE A 7 -2.37 1.28 -14.69
CA ILE A 7 -1.17 1.52 -13.88
C ILE A 7 -1.13 2.95 -13.32
N ALA A 8 -1.66 3.95 -14.05
CA ALA A 8 -1.77 5.32 -13.56
C ALA A 8 -2.73 5.43 -12.37
N LEU A 9 -3.89 4.79 -12.45
CA LEU A 9 -4.85 4.70 -11.34
C LEU A 9 -4.25 3.97 -10.13
N TYR A 10 -3.55 2.86 -10.38
CA TYR A 10 -2.86 2.12 -9.33
C TYR A 10 -1.76 2.96 -8.66
N CYS A 11 -0.90 3.60 -9.44
CA CYS A 11 0.16 4.48 -8.96
C CYS A 11 -0.40 5.68 -8.18
N GLY A 12 -1.44 6.34 -8.71
CA GLY A 12 -2.10 7.49 -8.07
C GLY A 12 -2.79 7.12 -6.76
N SER A 13 -3.42 5.95 -6.69
CA SER A 13 -4.03 5.46 -5.45
C SER A 13 -2.99 5.10 -4.38
N LEU A 14 -1.84 4.53 -4.78
CA LEU A 14 -0.71 4.32 -3.88
C LEU A 14 -0.12 5.65 -3.38
N PHE A 15 0.05 6.62 -4.27
CA PHE A 15 0.50 7.98 -3.90
C PHE A 15 -0.43 8.58 -2.84
N ALA A 16 -1.75 8.55 -3.07
CA ALA A 16 -2.72 9.07 -2.12
C ALA A 16 -2.62 8.38 -0.76
N LEU A 17 -2.45 7.05 -0.73
CA LEU A 17 -2.28 6.33 0.54
C LEU A 17 -1.00 6.72 1.28
N VAL A 18 0.13 6.74 0.58
CA VAL A 18 1.45 6.96 1.18
C VAL A 18 1.64 8.41 1.63
N PHE A 19 1.22 9.39 0.83
CA PHE A 19 1.54 10.80 1.04
C PHE A 19 0.39 11.63 1.59
N LEU A 20 -0.86 11.21 1.42
CA LEU A 20 -2.02 11.95 1.93
C LEU A 20 -2.62 11.25 3.14
N VAL A 21 -3.04 9.99 2.99
CA VAL A 21 -3.83 9.30 4.01
C VAL A 21 -2.97 8.92 5.21
N ALA A 22 -1.81 8.28 5.01
CA ALA A 22 -0.97 7.84 6.11
C ALA A 22 -0.44 9.01 6.98
N PRO A 23 0.12 10.10 6.41
CA PRO A 23 0.64 11.20 7.22
C PRO A 23 -0.46 11.96 7.98
N VAL A 24 -1.63 12.15 7.36
CA VAL A 24 -2.77 12.84 8.00
C VAL A 24 -3.31 12.04 9.17
N LEU A 25 -3.49 10.72 9.00
CA LEU A 25 -4.06 9.88 10.06
C LEU A 25 -3.06 9.60 11.19
N LEU A 26 -1.76 9.52 10.89
CA LEU A 26 -0.73 9.26 11.90
C LEU A 26 -0.39 10.49 12.76
N ARG A 27 -0.68 11.71 12.28
CA ARG A 27 -0.51 12.97 13.04
C ARG A 27 -1.70 13.33 13.95
N ALA A 28 -2.78 12.54 13.94
CA ALA A 28 -3.94 12.79 14.80
C ALA A 28 -3.64 12.42 16.26
N GLU A 29 -3.19 13.39 17.06
CA GLU A 29 -2.82 13.18 18.47
C GLU A 29 -3.99 12.81 19.38
N ARG A 30 -5.18 13.37 19.12
CA ARG A 30 -6.34 13.24 20.03
C ARG A 30 -7.04 11.88 20.00
N ASN A 31 -6.77 11.02 19.01
CA ASN A 31 -7.53 9.77 18.80
C ASN A 31 -6.74 8.76 17.94
N LYS A 32 -5.52 8.42 18.36
CA LYS A 32 -4.61 7.51 17.61
C LYS A 32 -5.25 6.16 17.29
N ASP A 33 -5.98 5.59 18.25
CA ASP A 33 -6.57 4.27 18.08
C ASP A 33 -7.73 4.26 17.07
N PHE A 34 -8.55 5.32 17.06
CA PHE A 34 -9.57 5.54 16.04
C PHE A 34 -8.94 5.81 14.66
N ALA A 35 -7.90 6.64 14.59
CA ALA A 35 -7.21 6.95 13.35
C ALA A 35 -6.56 5.70 12.73
N GLY A 36 -5.94 4.84 13.56
CA GLY A 36 -5.40 3.56 13.13
C GLY A 36 -6.47 2.59 12.63
N SER A 37 -7.63 2.53 13.30
CA SER A 37 -8.78 1.74 12.85
C SER A 37 -9.36 2.23 11.52
N LEU A 38 -9.46 3.55 11.35
CA LEU A 38 -9.90 4.17 10.10
C LEU A 38 -8.92 3.89 8.96
N TYR A 39 -7.62 4.10 9.19
CA TYR A 39 -6.56 3.77 8.24
C TYR A 39 -6.63 2.31 7.82
N GLY A 40 -6.75 1.39 8.78
CA GLY A 40 -6.89 -0.04 8.50
C GLY A 40 -8.09 -0.35 7.61
N ARG A 41 -9.26 0.27 7.86
CA ARG A 41 -10.44 0.10 7.01
C ARG A 41 -10.23 0.61 5.59
N LEU A 42 -9.62 1.78 5.43
CA LEU A 42 -9.27 2.34 4.12
C LEU A 42 -8.30 1.43 3.37
N LEU A 43 -7.26 0.96 4.06
CA LEU A 43 -6.24 0.08 3.50
C LEU A 43 -6.84 -1.25 3.01
N TRP A 44 -7.78 -1.84 3.75
CA TRP A 44 -8.50 -3.06 3.32
C TRP A 44 -9.36 -2.85 2.08
N ARG A 45 -10.00 -1.68 1.95
CA ARG A 45 -10.78 -1.33 0.74
C ARG A 45 -9.86 -1.09 -0.44
N PHE A 46 -8.76 -0.38 -0.22
CA PHE A 46 -7.72 -0.16 -1.21
C PHE A 46 -7.18 -1.49 -1.74
N TYR A 47 -6.82 -2.45 -0.88
CA TYR A 47 -6.26 -3.72 -1.34
C TYR A 47 -7.16 -4.48 -2.32
N LYS A 48 -8.48 -4.45 -2.11
CA LYS A 48 -9.42 -5.07 -3.04
C LYS A 48 -9.41 -4.39 -4.41
N LEU A 49 -9.47 -3.05 -4.42
CA LEU A 49 -9.45 -2.27 -5.66
C LEU A 49 -8.10 -2.39 -6.37
N ALA A 50 -7.00 -2.27 -5.62
CA ALA A 50 -5.63 -2.39 -6.09
C ALA A 50 -5.38 -3.77 -6.72
N PHE A 51 -5.87 -4.84 -6.11
CA PHE A 51 -5.75 -6.18 -6.67
C PHE A 51 -6.52 -6.31 -7.98
N LEU A 52 -7.75 -5.79 -8.06
CA LEU A 52 -8.52 -5.79 -9.30
C LEU A 52 -7.83 -4.98 -10.42
N LEU A 53 -7.29 -3.80 -10.10
CA LEU A 53 -6.53 -2.99 -11.05
C LEU A 53 -5.31 -3.75 -11.59
N LEU A 54 -4.54 -4.40 -10.71
CA LEU A 54 -3.38 -5.18 -11.11
C LEU A 54 -3.75 -6.45 -11.90
N LEU A 55 -4.87 -7.09 -11.56
CA LEU A 55 -5.38 -8.24 -12.31
C LEU A 55 -5.77 -7.84 -13.73
N LEU A 56 -6.49 -6.73 -13.89
CA LEU A 56 -6.83 -6.18 -15.21
C LEU A 56 -5.57 -5.76 -15.96
N TYR A 57 -4.59 -5.16 -15.28
CA TYR A 57 -3.31 -4.80 -15.88
C TYR A 57 -2.51 -6.03 -16.33
N LEU A 58 -2.55 -7.14 -15.59
CA LEU A 58 -1.93 -8.41 -15.96
C LEU A 58 -2.57 -9.01 -17.22
N ILE A 59 -3.89 -8.87 -17.37
CA ILE A 59 -4.64 -9.40 -18.53
C ILE A 59 -4.42 -8.54 -19.77
N LEU A 60 -4.47 -7.21 -19.62
CA LEU A 60 -4.48 -6.24 -20.73
C LEU A 60 -3.09 -5.66 -21.06
N GLY A 61 -2.09 -5.89 -20.23
CA GLY A 61 -0.75 -5.33 -20.38
C GLY A 61 0.25 -6.30 -21.00
N ASP A 62 1.16 -5.77 -21.82
CA ASP A 62 2.22 -6.56 -22.47
C ASP A 62 3.28 -7.04 -21.48
N ALA A 63 3.59 -6.22 -20.48
CA ALA A 63 4.68 -6.46 -19.54
C ALA A 63 4.23 -7.17 -18.26
N LYS A 64 3.79 -8.43 -18.41
CA LYS A 64 3.24 -9.28 -17.33
C LYS A 64 4.16 -9.41 -16.11
N VAL A 65 5.48 -9.39 -16.32
CA VAL A 65 6.47 -9.46 -15.23
C VAL A 65 6.29 -8.31 -14.22
N TYR A 66 6.03 -7.09 -14.69
CA TYR A 66 5.80 -5.96 -13.79
C TYR A 66 4.50 -6.10 -13.02
N ALA A 67 3.44 -6.57 -13.68
CA ALA A 67 2.16 -6.85 -13.02
C ALA A 67 2.34 -7.86 -11.88
N LEU A 68 3.06 -8.96 -12.13
CA LEU A 68 3.35 -9.98 -11.12
C LEU A 68 4.18 -9.43 -9.94
N LEU A 69 5.21 -8.61 -10.20
CA LEU A 69 6.00 -7.99 -9.15
C LEU A 69 5.17 -7.03 -8.28
N LEU A 70 4.31 -6.22 -8.90
CA LEU A 70 3.39 -5.31 -8.18
C LEU A 70 2.37 -6.11 -7.35
N MET A 71 1.85 -7.21 -7.89
CA MET A 71 0.93 -8.10 -7.17
C MET A 71 1.61 -8.79 -5.99
N LEU A 72 2.88 -9.21 -6.14
CA LEU A 72 3.67 -9.75 -5.04
C LEU A 72 3.87 -8.71 -3.93
N GLY A 73 4.25 -7.48 -4.29
CA GLY A 73 4.38 -6.37 -3.33
C GLY A 73 3.06 -6.02 -2.63
N LEU A 74 1.93 -6.12 -3.34
CA LEU A 74 0.60 -5.92 -2.78
C LEU A 74 0.24 -7.08 -1.82
N GLY A 75 0.49 -8.32 -2.24
CA GLY A 75 0.24 -9.52 -1.45
C GLY A 75 1.03 -9.55 -0.14
N LEU A 76 2.31 -9.18 -0.17
CA LEU A 76 3.13 -9.02 1.03
C LEU A 76 2.54 -7.98 1.99
N ASN A 77 2.11 -6.83 1.47
CA ASN A 77 1.44 -5.81 2.25
C ASN A 77 0.13 -6.30 2.89
N VAL A 78 -0.69 -7.03 2.15
CA VAL A 78 -1.93 -7.63 2.65
C VAL A 78 -1.64 -8.62 3.77
N GLY A 79 -0.63 -9.49 3.59
CA GLY A 79 -0.23 -10.47 4.59
C GLY A 79 0.25 -9.82 5.90
N ILE A 80 1.10 -8.80 5.80
CA ILE A 80 1.58 -8.05 6.96
C ILE A 80 0.44 -7.30 7.64
N SER A 81 -0.44 -6.65 6.87
CA SER A 81 -1.62 -5.95 7.42
C SER A 81 -2.59 -6.90 8.13
N TYR A 82 -2.77 -8.11 7.59
CA TYR A 82 -3.56 -9.15 8.24
C TYR A 82 -2.92 -9.60 9.56
N TRP A 83 -1.61 -9.83 9.56
CA TRP A 83 -0.86 -10.14 10.77
C TRP A 83 -0.98 -9.03 11.82
N LEU A 84 -0.76 -7.77 11.44
CA LEU A 84 -0.88 -6.60 12.33
C LEU A 84 -2.28 -6.49 12.94
N LYS A 85 -3.33 -6.70 12.13
CA LYS A 85 -4.71 -6.67 12.58
C LYS A 85 -4.98 -7.76 13.63
N ASN A 86 -4.50 -8.97 13.40
CA ASN A 86 -4.68 -10.07 14.35
C ASN A 86 -3.83 -9.90 15.60
N TYR A 87 -2.61 -9.37 15.46
CA TYR A 87 -1.73 -9.07 16.58
C TYR A 87 -2.32 -7.97 17.48
N LYS A 88 -2.84 -6.88 16.90
CA LYS A 88 -3.57 -5.83 17.63
C LYS A 88 -4.80 -6.39 18.35
N ARG A 89 -5.60 -7.23 17.70
CA ARG A 89 -6.77 -7.88 18.33
C ARG A 89 -6.42 -8.71 19.57
N LYS A 90 -5.26 -9.39 19.56
CA LYS A 90 -4.78 -10.17 20.71
C LYS A 90 -4.25 -9.29 21.84
N LEU A 91 -3.68 -8.14 21.51
CA LEU A 91 -3.11 -7.20 22.48
C LEU A 91 -4.15 -6.33 23.18
N GLY A 92 -5.29 -6.07 22.54
CA GLY A 92 -6.25 -5.08 23.03
C GLY A 92 -5.81 -3.66 22.67
N ASP A 93 -6.10 -2.70 23.55
CA ASP A 93 -5.71 -1.31 23.34
C ASP A 93 -4.21 -1.14 23.56
N ILE A 94 -3.49 -0.85 22.47
CA ILE A 94 -2.02 -0.75 22.45
C ILE A 94 -1.57 0.56 23.12
N ASP A 95 -2.46 1.55 23.23
CA ASP A 95 -2.15 2.84 23.84
C ASP A 95 -2.11 2.76 25.38
N LEU A 96 -2.71 1.71 25.97
CA LEU A 96 -2.61 1.42 27.41
C LEU A 96 -1.27 0.75 27.80
N LEU A 97 -0.52 0.21 26.84
CA LEU A 97 0.77 -0.43 27.09
C LEU A 97 1.88 0.61 27.14
N ASP A 98 2.87 0.40 28.02
CA ASP A 98 4.06 1.24 28.08
C ASP A 98 4.74 1.34 26.70
N TYR A 99 5.35 2.49 26.42
CA TYR A 99 5.99 2.74 25.14
C TYR A 99 7.10 1.73 24.82
N ASN A 100 7.82 1.27 25.84
CA ASN A 100 8.94 0.34 25.74
C ASN A 100 8.52 -1.13 25.86
N GLU A 101 7.24 -1.41 26.08
CA GLU A 101 6.72 -2.78 26.14
C GLU A 101 7.09 -3.53 24.85
N PRO A 102 7.74 -4.70 24.93
CA PRO A 102 8.32 -5.39 23.75
C PRO A 102 7.28 -5.69 22.68
N ARG A 103 6.02 -5.96 23.07
CA ARG A 103 4.91 -6.22 22.16
C ARG A 103 4.51 -4.98 21.35
N ARG A 104 4.49 -3.81 22.00
CA ARG A 104 4.24 -2.52 21.35
C ARG A 104 5.38 -2.14 20.41
N VAL A 105 6.63 -2.39 20.79
CA VAL A 105 7.80 -2.17 19.92
C VAL A 105 7.73 -3.06 18.67
N LEU A 106 7.40 -4.35 18.83
CA LEU A 106 7.24 -5.28 17.70
C LEU A 106 6.14 -4.80 16.75
N PHE A 107 4.96 -4.44 17.27
CA PHE A 107 3.87 -3.90 16.47
C PHE A 107 4.30 -2.68 15.65
N ARG A 108 5.02 -1.73 16.27
CA ARG A 108 5.53 -0.53 15.58
C ARG A 108 6.53 -0.86 14.48
N ARG A 109 7.48 -1.78 14.73
CA ARG A 109 8.45 -2.21 13.72
C ARG A 109 7.79 -2.86 12.52
N VAL A 110 6.82 -3.75 12.75
CA VAL A 110 6.08 -4.42 11.66
C VAL A 110 5.16 -3.44 10.93
N SER A 111 4.55 -2.49 11.64
CA SER A 111 3.77 -1.41 11.02
C SER A 111 4.64 -0.55 10.10
N MET A 112 5.85 -0.18 10.54
CA MET A 112 6.81 0.54 9.70
C MET A 112 7.24 -0.28 8.48
N LEU A 113 7.49 -1.59 8.65
CA LEU A 113 7.81 -2.50 7.55
C LEU A 113 6.70 -2.52 6.50
N SER A 114 5.42 -2.60 6.92
CA SER A 114 4.29 -2.53 5.99
C SER A 114 4.31 -1.23 5.18
N THR A 115 4.51 -0.09 5.84
CA THR A 115 4.58 1.21 5.16
C THR A 115 5.73 1.28 4.17
N VAL A 116 6.91 0.74 4.53
CA VAL A 116 8.07 0.67 3.64
C VAL A 116 7.77 -0.19 2.41
N ILE A 117 7.15 -1.36 2.58
CA ILE A 117 6.81 -2.23 1.43
C ILE A 117 5.78 -1.53 0.55
N LEU A 118 4.79 -0.83 1.12
CA LEU A 118 3.80 -0.06 0.35
C LEU A 118 4.48 1.06 -0.44
N PHE A 119 5.45 1.75 0.15
CA PHE A 119 6.27 2.77 -0.51
C PHE A 119 7.14 2.19 -1.63
N MET A 120 7.79 1.04 -1.42
CA MET A 120 8.55 0.36 -2.47
C MET A 120 7.65 -0.06 -3.62
N ASN A 121 6.43 -0.52 -3.32
CA ASN A 121 5.43 -0.85 -4.34
C ASN A 121 4.97 0.40 -5.12
N PHE A 122 4.86 1.55 -4.45
CA PHE A 122 4.64 2.84 -5.09
C PHE A 122 5.78 3.21 -6.05
N LEU A 123 7.04 3.15 -5.61
CA LEU A 123 8.20 3.45 -6.45
C LEU A 123 8.27 2.54 -7.68
N LEU A 124 7.99 1.24 -7.51
CA LEU A 124 7.93 0.29 -8.61
C LEU A 124 6.80 0.65 -9.59
N SER A 125 5.61 0.99 -9.08
CA SER A 125 4.48 1.39 -9.94
C SER A 125 4.76 2.67 -10.73
N LEU A 126 5.45 3.63 -10.11
CA LEU A 126 5.87 4.87 -10.73
C LEU A 126 6.90 4.61 -11.83
N TYR A 127 7.89 3.75 -11.56
CA TYR A 127 8.86 3.32 -12.56
C TYR A 127 8.18 2.68 -13.78
N VAL A 128 7.24 1.76 -13.55
CA VAL A 128 6.48 1.08 -14.62
C VAL A 128 5.67 2.08 -15.44
N LEU A 129 4.98 3.02 -14.77
CA LEU A 129 4.22 4.09 -15.43
C LEU A 129 5.13 4.95 -16.31
N ILE A 130 6.27 5.44 -15.78
CA ILE A 130 7.23 6.25 -16.54
C ILE A 130 7.77 5.45 -17.73
N LYS A 131 8.07 4.16 -17.54
CA LYS A 131 8.56 3.30 -18.62
C LYS A 131 7.52 3.14 -19.72
N GLN A 132 6.25 2.94 -19.38
CA GLN A 132 5.17 2.84 -20.36
C GLN A 132 4.94 4.16 -21.10
N LEU A 133 4.96 5.29 -20.40
CA LEU A 133 4.83 6.61 -21.02
C LEU A 133 6.00 6.92 -21.98
N LYS A 134 7.25 6.59 -21.61
CA LYS A 134 8.42 6.77 -22.47
C LYS A 134 8.45 5.80 -23.66
N GLY A 135 7.97 4.57 -23.47
CA GLY A 135 7.89 3.55 -24.53
C GLY A 135 6.74 3.79 -25.52
N GLY A 136 5.71 4.56 -25.15
CA GLY A 136 4.58 4.91 -26.02
C GLY A 136 4.63 6.34 -26.60
N GLY A 137 5.40 7.25 -26.00
CA GLY A 137 5.37 8.69 -26.33
C GLY A 137 6.59 9.29 -27.04
N LEU A 138 7.64 8.52 -27.32
CA LEU A 138 8.83 9.00 -28.05
C LEU A 138 9.19 8.16 -29.29
N ALA A 139 8.39 7.14 -29.63
CA ALA A 139 8.53 6.38 -30.87
C ALA A 139 7.57 6.88 -31.98
N GLY A 140 6.90 8.01 -31.75
CA GLY A 140 5.83 8.54 -32.62
C GLY A 140 5.84 10.06 -32.76
N ILE A 141 6.98 10.72 -32.58
CA ILE A 141 7.27 12.06 -33.12
C ILE A 141 8.55 11.95 -33.94
#